data_AF-A0A971GM76-F1
#
_entry.id   AF-A0A971GM76-F1
#
_cell.length_a   1.000
_cell.length_b   1.000
_cell.length_c   1.000
_cell.angle_alpha   90.00
_cell.angle_beta   90.00
_cell.angle_gamma   90.00
#
_symmetry.space_group_name_H-M   'P 1'
#
loop_
_entity.id
_entity.type
_entity.pdbx_description
1 polymer ?
#
loop_
_entity_poly.entity_id
_entity_poly.type
_entity_poly.pdbx_seq_one_letter_code
_entity_poly.pdbx_strand_id
1 'polypeptide(L)' 'AIFVKSGNCTIMSEGMRIAVVGVSNIVVVQSGNDILVIDKDASQDVRTVVDIVKGKH' A
#
# COMPACT_ATOMS: atom_id res chain seq x y z
N ALA A 1 5.81 4.04 -10.08
CA ALA A 1 4.64 4.73 -9.53
C ALA A 1 4.60 6.18 -10.01
N ILE A 2 3.44 6.83 -9.97
CA ILE A 2 3.25 8.24 -10.32
C ILE A 2 2.78 8.99 -9.07
N PHE A 3 3.36 10.16 -8.78
CA PHE A 3 3.00 10.99 -7.63
C PHE A 3 2.60 12.39 -8.12
N VAL A 4 1.43 12.87 -7.70
CA VAL A 4 0.96 14.23 -8.01
C VAL A 4 0.46 14.89 -6.74
N LYS A 5 1.15 15.94 -6.26
CA LYS A 5 0.83 16.60 -4.98
C LYS A 5 0.78 15.62 -3.79
N SER A 6 1.67 14.64 -3.78
CA SER A 6 1.71 13.55 -2.79
C SER A 6 3.03 13.59 -2.02
N GLY A 7 3.02 13.27 -0.72
CA GLY A 7 4.18 13.39 0.16
C GLY A 7 4.41 12.17 1.04
N ASN A 8 5.66 11.77 1.26
CA ASN A 8 5.99 10.65 2.15
C ASN A 8 5.26 9.33 1.82
N CYS A 9 5.08 9.00 0.53
CA CYS A 9 4.42 7.76 0.11
C CYS A 9 5.44 6.69 -0.27
N THR A 10 5.15 5.43 0.05
CA THR A 10 5.94 4.26 -0.37
C THR A 10 5.06 3.38 -1.26
N ILE A 11 5.55 2.96 -2.43
CA ILE A 11 4.78 2.11 -3.35
C ILE A 11 5.65 0.92 -3.78
N MET A 12 5.15 -0.29 -3.52
CA MET A 12 5.75 -1.56 -3.92
C MET A 12 4.77 -2.27 -4.86
N SER A 13 5.20 -2.62 -6.07
CA SER A 13 4.34 -3.29 -7.05
C SER A 13 5.15 -4.22 -7.95
N GLU A 14 4.55 -5.37 -8.23
CA GLU A 14 5.04 -6.44 -9.10
C GLU A 14 4.40 -6.31 -10.49
N GLY A 15 4.64 -5.19 -11.18
CA GLY A 15 4.26 -5.02 -12.59
C GLY A 15 3.02 -4.15 -12.85
N MET A 16 2.35 -3.65 -11.82
CA MET A 16 1.25 -2.69 -11.98
C MET A 16 1.72 -1.24 -11.88
N ARG A 17 1.16 -0.36 -12.74
CA ARG A 17 1.40 1.08 -12.63
C ARG A 17 0.41 1.68 -11.64
N ILE A 18 0.92 2.15 -10.51
CA ILE A 18 0.13 2.82 -9.46
C ILE A 18 0.39 4.33 -9.50
N ALA A 19 -0.69 5.12 -9.47
CA ALA A 19 -0.64 6.58 -9.38
C ALA A 19 -1.33 7.04 -8.09
N VAL A 20 -0.71 7.98 -7.38
CA VAL A 20 -1.24 8.56 -6.13
C VAL A 20 -1.28 10.08 -6.24
N VAL A 21 -2.44 10.66 -5.94
CA VAL A 21 -2.73 12.08 -6.13
C VAL A 21 -3.28 12.69 -4.86
N GLY A 22 -2.66 13.76 -4.34
CA GLY A 22 -3.17 14.50 -3.19
C GLY A 22 -3.15 13.74 -1.85
N VAL A 23 -2.41 12.63 -1.78
CA VAL A 23 -2.32 11.78 -0.57
C VAL A 23 -0.91 11.80 -0.01
N SER A 24 -0.82 11.67 1.31
CA SER A 24 0.46 11.65 2.00
C SER A 24 0.51 10.56 3.05
N ASN A 25 1.73 10.16 3.42
CA ASN A 25 2.00 9.23 4.53
C ASN A 25 1.46 7.81 4.32
N ILE A 26 1.31 7.35 3.07
CA ILE A 26 0.78 6.01 2.80
C ILE A 26 1.86 5.01 2.35
N VAL A 27 1.60 3.72 2.59
CA VAL A 27 2.27 2.60 1.93
C VAL A 27 1.26 1.88 1.05
N VAL A 28 1.62 1.66 -0.21
CA VAL A 28 0.86 0.83 -1.14
C VAL A 28 1.72 -0.39 -1.50
N VAL A 29 1.17 -1.59 -1.31
CA VAL A 29 1.81 -2.85 -1.70
C VAL A 29 0.87 -3.59 -2.62
N GLN A 30 1.35 -3.97 -3.81
CA GLN A 30 0.63 -4.86 -4.72
C GLN A 30 1.41 -6.17 -4.86
N SER A 31 0.69 -7.29 -4.68
CA SER A 31 1.19 -8.65 -4.93
C SER A 31 0.08 -9.49 -5.54
N GLY A 32 0.36 -10.14 -6.67
CA GLY A 32 -0.66 -10.84 -7.45
C GLY A 32 -1.84 -9.91 -7.79
N ASN A 33 -3.04 -10.31 -7.39
CA ASN A 33 -4.27 -9.55 -7.63
C ASN A 33 -4.67 -8.64 -6.45
N ASP A 34 -3.88 -8.62 -5.38
CA ASP A 34 -4.21 -7.93 -4.15
C ASP A 34 -3.42 -6.62 -4.04
N ILE A 35 -4.10 -5.59 -3.50
CA ILE A 35 -3.50 -4.29 -3.21
C ILE A 35 -3.81 -3.92 -1.76
N LEU A 36 -2.76 -3.73 -0.98
CA LEU A 36 -2.80 -3.18 0.36
C LEU A 36 -2.48 -1.69 0.32
N VAL A 37 -3.33 -0.86 0.93
CA VAL A 37 -3.07 0.56 1.17
C VAL A 37 -3.21 0.83 2.66
N ILE A 38 -2.17 1.39 3.27
CA ILE A 38 -2.15 1.73 4.69
C ILE A 38 -1.56 3.11 4.90
N ASP A 39 -1.92 3.75 6.00
CA ASP A 39 -1.12 4.83 6.56
C ASP A 39 0.19 4.25 7.17
N LYS A 40 1.31 4.96 7.04
CA LYS A 40 2.62 4.54 7.56
C LYS A 40 2.64 4.40 9.07
N ASP A 41 1.85 5.20 9.78
CA ASP A 41 1.76 5.17 11.23
C ASP A 41 0.87 3.99 11.69
N ALA A 42 0.01 3.49 10.81
CA ALA A 42 -0.70 2.22 10.98
C ALA A 42 0.19 0.98 10.68
N SER A 43 1.50 1.15 10.50
CA SER A 43 2.42 0.04 10.18
C SER A 43 2.51 -1.03 11.27
N GLN A 44 2.18 -0.70 12.53
CA GLN A 44 2.07 -1.67 13.61
C GLN A 44 0.86 -2.61 13.45
N ASP A 45 -0.18 -2.18 12.73
CA ASP A 45 -1.39 -2.95 12.41
C ASP A 45 -1.26 -3.81 11.13
N VAL A 46 -0.09 -3.75 10.47
CA VAL A 46 0.16 -4.49 9.21
C VAL A 46 0.06 -5.99 9.38
N ARG A 47 0.40 -6.53 10.57
CA ARG A 47 0.22 -7.97 10.84
C ARG A 47 -1.25 -8.38 10.69
N THR A 48 -2.17 -7.57 11.20
CA THR A 48 -3.62 -7.81 11.10
C THR A 48 -4.08 -7.85 9.65
N VAL A 49 -3.60 -6.92 8.82
CA VAL A 49 -4.02 -6.87 7.41
C VAL A 49 -3.34 -7.94 6.56
N VAL A 50 -2.07 -8.27 6.84
CA VAL A 50 -1.34 -9.36 6.17
C VAL A 50 -1.97 -10.72 6.48
N ASP A 51 -2.46 -10.95 7.70
CA ASP A 51 -3.18 -12.18 8.04
C ASP A 51 -4.52 -12.29 7.29
N ILE A 52 -5.20 -11.17 7.03
CA ILE A 52 -6.42 -11.10 6.20
C ILE A 52 -6.09 -11.37 4.72
N VAL A 53 -5.04 -10.75 4.17
CA VAL A 53 -4.65 -10.87 2.75
C VAL A 53 -4.02 -12.23 2.44
N LYS A 54 -3.27 -12.84 3.36
CA LYS A 54 -2.67 -14.19 3.18
C LYS A 54 -3.71 -15.32 3.25
N GLY A 55 -5.00 -15.00 3.40
CA GLY A 55 -6.06 -15.99 3.33
C GLY A 55 -5.96 -17.08 4.39
N LYS A 56 -5.58 -16.74 5.64
CA LYS A 56 -5.85 -17.64 6.77
C LYS A 56 -7.37 -17.65 7.02
N HIS A 57 -8.08 -18.46 6.26
CA HIS A 57 -9.36 -19.09 6.61
C HIS A 57 -9.20 -20.58 6.39
#